data_AF-A0A084EJ31-F1
#
_entry.id   AF-A0A084EJ31-F1
#
_cell.length_a   1.000
_cell.length_b   1.000
_cell.length_c   1.000
_cell.angle_alpha   90.00
_cell.angle_beta   90.00
_cell.angle_gamma   90.00
#
_symmetry.space_group_name_H-M   'P 1'
#
loop_
_entity.id
_entity.type
_entity.pdbx_description
1 polymer ?
#
loop_
_entity_poly.entity_id
_entity_poly.type
_entity_poly.pdbx_seq_one_letter_code
_entity_poly.pdbx_strand_id
1 'polypeptide(L)'
;MFKQAIYNADKTECLEIGYFENWKGEIQIEQFKPTTKKVPSVLPKEITSLSFAFSGNKNEFIDGIQYWDTSKVTNISSMFSNAYTFNQPICKWDTSKVKNMSAMFFQASNFNQDISMWNTSNIENMSHMFYYAKNFNQPIGNWDTSNVTNMSRMFYEAKNFNQPINNWDTLNVTNMDFMFSNAYTFNQPIGNWNTSNVTNMCGMFFGATSFNQDISKWDVSNVTNMEYMFYGAENFNQDLSNWNTSNVWKWSQRINVSNTNWKKQYWPKFSKTTS
;
A
#
# COMPACT_ATOMS: atom_id res chain seq x y z
N MET A 1 22.44 6.87 -19.72
CA MET A 1 21.68 7.02 -21.00
C MET A 1 20.60 8.10 -20.83
N PHE A 2 20.30 8.95 -21.83
CA PHE A 2 19.22 9.95 -21.73
C PHE A 2 18.53 10.15 -23.09
N LYS A 3 17.20 10.08 -23.11
CA LYS A 3 16.33 10.40 -24.25
C LYS A 3 15.18 11.26 -23.75
N GLN A 4 14.94 12.41 -24.38
CA GLN A 4 13.84 13.29 -24.03
C GLN A 4 12.53 12.84 -24.68
N ALA A 5 11.42 12.97 -23.98
CA ALA A 5 10.09 12.67 -24.54
C ALA A 5 9.67 13.71 -25.59
N ILE A 6 9.05 13.24 -26.67
CA ILE A 6 8.48 14.09 -27.73
C ILE A 6 6.96 14.03 -27.62
N TYR A 7 6.30 15.18 -27.72
CA TYR A 7 4.85 15.32 -27.62
C TYR A 7 4.27 16.01 -28.85
N ASN A 8 2.98 15.80 -29.07
CA ASN A 8 2.19 16.65 -29.96
C ASN A 8 2.07 18.09 -29.38
N ALA A 9 1.57 19.02 -30.18
CA ALA A 9 1.56 20.45 -29.86
C ALA A 9 0.82 20.80 -28.55
N ASP A 10 -0.29 20.12 -28.26
CA ASP A 10 -1.10 20.36 -27.06
C ASP A 10 -0.67 19.52 -25.84
N LYS A 11 0.38 18.70 -25.97
CA LYS A 11 0.93 17.82 -24.93
C LYS A 11 -0.07 16.80 -24.37
N THR A 12 -1.02 16.37 -25.19
CA THR A 12 -1.96 15.29 -24.83
C THR A 12 -1.54 13.93 -25.36
N GLU A 13 -0.62 13.87 -26.34
CA GLU A 13 -0.07 12.63 -26.88
C GLU A 13 1.46 12.65 -26.80
N CYS A 14 2.02 11.63 -26.17
CA CYS A 14 3.45 11.36 -26.27
C CYS A 14 3.70 10.58 -27.56
N LEU A 15 4.53 11.14 -28.43
CA LEU A 15 4.92 10.56 -29.73
C LEU A 15 6.16 9.68 -29.59
N GLU A 16 7.08 10.05 -28.69
CA GLU A 16 8.24 9.23 -28.34
C GLU A 16 8.49 9.24 -26.84
N ILE A 17 8.64 8.05 -26.26
CA ILE A 17 8.90 7.87 -24.84
C ILE A 17 10.32 8.35 -24.50
N GLY A 18 10.40 9.30 -23.57
CA GLY A 18 11.64 9.72 -22.95
C GLY A 18 12.01 8.82 -21.78
N TYR A 19 13.30 8.64 -21.54
CA TYR A 19 13.82 7.83 -20.44
C TYR A 19 15.27 8.19 -20.12
N PHE A 20 15.70 7.83 -18.92
CA PHE A 20 17.03 8.12 -18.41
C PHE A 20 17.49 7.01 -17.47
N GLU A 21 18.79 6.94 -17.22
CA GLU A 21 19.34 6.05 -16.19
C GLU A 21 19.31 6.78 -14.84
N ASN A 22 18.58 6.21 -13.87
CA ASN A 22 18.48 6.82 -12.54
C ASN A 22 19.68 6.44 -11.66
N TRP A 23 19.75 7.01 -10.45
CA TRP A 23 20.86 6.79 -9.51
C TRP A 23 20.99 5.34 -9.00
N LYS A 24 19.98 4.49 -9.23
CA LYS A 24 20.01 3.05 -8.92
C LYS A 24 20.47 2.20 -10.11
N GLY A 25 20.80 2.83 -11.25
CA GLY A 25 21.13 2.12 -12.50
C GLY A 25 19.90 1.54 -13.21
N GLU A 26 18.68 1.92 -12.84
CA GLU A 26 17.48 1.52 -13.58
C GLU A 26 17.30 2.44 -14.80
N ILE A 27 16.84 1.89 -15.92
CA ILE A 27 16.41 2.71 -17.06
C ILE A 27 14.94 3.09 -16.81
N GLN A 28 14.74 4.33 -16.39
CA GLN A 28 13.47 4.88 -15.95
C GLN A 28 12.83 5.78 -17.00
N ILE A 29 11.52 5.63 -17.20
CA ILE A 29 10.75 6.55 -18.05
C ILE A 29 10.71 7.97 -17.46
N GLU A 30 10.80 8.98 -18.32
CA GLU A 30 10.49 10.37 -17.97
C GLU A 30 8.99 10.48 -17.64
N GLN A 31 8.65 11.12 -16.52
CA GLN A 31 7.25 11.35 -16.15
C GLN A 31 6.46 12.01 -17.29
N PHE A 32 5.36 11.39 -17.69
CA PHE A 32 4.45 11.93 -18.68
C PHE A 32 3.77 13.20 -18.17
N LYS A 33 3.40 14.10 -19.07
CA LYS A 33 2.65 15.30 -18.67
C LYS A 33 1.30 14.88 -18.05
N PRO A 34 0.80 15.60 -17.04
CA PRO A 34 -0.51 15.32 -16.44
C PRO A 34 -1.68 15.22 -17.44
N THR A 35 -1.55 15.86 -18.61
CA THR A 35 -2.53 15.89 -19.70
C THR A 35 -2.43 14.73 -20.68
N THR A 36 -1.40 13.88 -20.59
CA THR A 36 -1.14 12.81 -21.57
C THR A 36 -2.23 11.74 -21.52
N LYS A 37 -2.97 11.62 -22.62
CA LYS A 37 -4.06 10.67 -22.89
C LYS A 37 -3.65 9.52 -23.79
N LYS A 38 -2.50 9.63 -24.45
CA LYS A 38 -1.99 8.62 -25.36
C LYS A 38 -0.46 8.57 -25.32
N VAL A 39 0.08 7.37 -25.37
CA VAL A 39 1.51 7.07 -25.43
C VAL A 39 1.77 6.04 -26.54
N PRO A 40 3.03 5.87 -26.98
CA PRO A 40 3.37 4.80 -27.91
C PRO A 40 3.00 3.43 -27.31
N SER A 41 2.42 2.56 -28.14
CA SER A 41 2.00 1.21 -27.72
C SER A 41 3.15 0.25 -27.43
N VAL A 42 4.37 0.60 -27.87
CA VAL A 42 5.58 -0.18 -27.63
C VAL A 42 6.40 0.50 -26.54
N LEU A 43 6.57 -0.18 -25.41
CA LEU A 43 7.51 0.21 -24.38
C LEU A 43 8.95 -0.06 -24.87
N PRO A 44 9.90 0.89 -24.77
CA PRO A 44 11.29 0.60 -25.12
C PRO A 44 11.82 -0.58 -24.28
N LYS A 45 12.47 -1.53 -24.94
CA LYS A 45 12.86 -2.83 -24.35
C LYS A 45 13.91 -2.72 -23.23
N GLU A 46 14.56 -1.57 -23.13
CA GLU A 46 15.54 -1.24 -22.11
C GLU A 46 14.91 -0.77 -20.81
N ILE A 47 13.64 -0.32 -20.81
CA ILE A 47 12.97 0.20 -19.62
C ILE A 47 12.86 -0.88 -18.54
N THR A 48 13.37 -0.56 -17.36
CA THR A 48 13.25 -1.39 -16.16
C THR A 48 12.47 -0.69 -15.05
N SER A 49 12.18 0.60 -15.18
CA SER A 49 11.46 1.38 -14.16
C SER A 49 10.37 2.27 -14.78
N LEU A 50 9.14 2.07 -14.32
CA LEU A 50 7.98 2.92 -14.60
C LEU A 50 7.69 3.88 -13.43
N SER A 51 8.67 4.05 -12.54
CA SER A 51 8.55 4.90 -11.37
C SER A 51 8.11 6.32 -11.76
N PHE A 52 7.04 6.81 -11.13
CA PHE A 52 6.41 8.12 -11.39
C PHE A 52 5.86 8.36 -12.81
N ALA A 53 5.83 7.37 -13.71
CA ALA A 53 5.55 7.59 -15.13
C ALA A 53 4.26 8.40 -15.39
N PHE A 54 3.17 8.12 -14.67
CA PHE A 54 1.89 8.81 -14.78
C PHE A 54 1.49 9.54 -13.48
N SER A 55 2.46 9.93 -12.66
CA SER A 55 2.19 10.68 -11.44
C SER A 55 1.47 12.00 -11.79
N GLY A 56 0.30 12.21 -11.18
CA GLY A 56 -0.57 13.36 -11.40
C GLY A 56 -1.34 13.34 -12.72
N ASN A 57 -1.39 12.21 -13.43
CA ASN A 57 -2.18 12.10 -14.67
C ASN A 57 -3.67 12.36 -14.39
N LYS A 58 -4.30 13.15 -15.26
CA LYS A 58 -5.67 13.65 -15.08
C LYS A 58 -6.71 12.83 -15.84
N ASN A 59 -6.31 11.78 -16.53
CA ASN A 59 -7.18 11.02 -17.41
C ASN A 59 -7.58 9.68 -16.78
N GLU A 60 -8.83 9.30 -17.00
CA GLU A 60 -9.31 7.97 -16.62
C GLU A 60 -8.65 6.86 -17.45
N PHE A 61 -8.39 7.15 -18.73
CA PHE A 61 -7.82 6.25 -19.72
C PHE A 61 -6.64 6.91 -20.44
N ILE A 62 -5.60 6.13 -20.68
CA ILE A 62 -4.38 6.49 -21.43
C ILE A 62 -4.18 5.44 -22.51
N ASP A 63 -4.43 5.79 -23.77
CA ASP A 63 -4.25 4.87 -24.89
C ASP A 63 -2.76 4.51 -25.07
N GLY A 64 -2.49 3.24 -25.37
CA GLY A 64 -1.14 2.71 -25.59
C GLY A 64 -0.61 1.87 -24.43
N ILE A 65 -0.90 2.24 -23.17
CA ILE A 65 -0.31 1.58 -22.00
C ILE A 65 -0.74 0.12 -21.85
N GLN A 66 -1.92 -0.24 -22.38
CA GLN A 66 -2.47 -1.59 -22.34
C GLN A 66 -1.67 -2.59 -23.19
N TYR A 67 -0.80 -2.10 -24.07
CA TYR A 67 0.00 -2.92 -24.98
C TYR A 67 1.46 -3.07 -24.53
N TRP A 68 1.87 -2.40 -23.46
CA TRP A 68 3.23 -2.46 -22.97
C TRP A 68 3.62 -3.85 -22.47
N ASP A 69 4.77 -4.35 -22.94
CA ASP A 69 5.45 -5.49 -22.36
C ASP A 69 6.21 -5.04 -21.10
N THR A 70 5.66 -5.37 -19.93
CA THR A 70 6.25 -5.01 -18.63
C THR A 70 7.14 -6.12 -18.04
N SER A 71 7.44 -7.19 -18.77
CA SER A 71 8.17 -8.38 -18.27
C SER A 71 9.61 -8.13 -17.80
N LYS A 72 10.14 -6.92 -18.03
CA LYS A 72 11.46 -6.47 -17.55
C LYS A 72 11.39 -5.40 -16.46
N VAL A 73 10.20 -4.90 -16.16
CA VAL A 73 10.02 -3.82 -15.20
C VAL A 73 10.18 -4.38 -13.79
N THR A 74 11.06 -3.76 -13.01
CA THR A 74 11.35 -4.10 -11.62
C THR A 74 10.76 -3.09 -10.63
N ASN A 75 10.36 -1.91 -11.10
CA ASN A 75 9.92 -0.81 -10.26
C ASN A 75 8.74 -0.07 -10.89
N ILE A 76 7.60 -0.06 -10.20
CA ILE A 76 6.38 0.68 -10.60
C ILE A 76 5.93 1.65 -9.49
N SER A 77 6.85 2.01 -8.58
CA SER A 77 6.55 2.87 -7.44
C SER A 77 5.98 4.22 -7.91
N SER A 78 4.94 4.72 -7.26
CA SER A 78 4.33 6.02 -7.56
C SER A 78 3.84 6.20 -9.01
N MET A 79 3.73 5.13 -9.81
CA MET A 79 3.41 5.22 -11.24
C MET A 79 2.12 6.01 -11.49
N PHE A 80 1.09 5.84 -10.67
CA PHE A 80 -0.20 6.56 -10.73
C PHE A 80 -0.45 7.41 -9.48
N SER A 81 0.62 7.85 -8.80
CA SER A 81 0.49 8.73 -7.63
C SER A 81 -0.24 10.03 -8.00
N ASN A 82 -1.23 10.46 -7.23
CA ASN A 82 -2.11 11.61 -7.49
C ASN A 82 -2.91 11.52 -8.81
N ALA A 83 -3.04 10.34 -9.43
CA ALA A 83 -3.87 10.16 -10.62
C ALA A 83 -5.33 9.95 -10.24
N TYR A 84 -5.98 11.00 -9.70
CA TYR A 84 -7.30 10.92 -9.06
C TYR A 84 -8.40 10.25 -9.90
N THR A 85 -8.36 10.44 -11.22
CA THR A 85 -9.38 9.95 -12.17
C THR A 85 -9.03 8.61 -12.80
N PHE A 86 -7.78 8.14 -12.68
CA PHE A 86 -7.30 6.95 -13.34
C PHE A 86 -8.07 5.71 -12.88
N ASN A 87 -8.63 4.96 -13.84
CA ASN A 87 -9.40 3.76 -13.55
C ASN A 87 -9.40 2.79 -14.75
N GLN A 88 -8.32 2.74 -15.52
CA GLN A 88 -8.19 1.87 -16.69
C GLN A 88 -7.70 0.45 -16.30
N PRO A 89 -8.24 -0.63 -16.93
CA PRO A 89 -7.75 -1.99 -16.71
C PRO A 89 -6.28 -2.15 -17.08
N ILE A 90 -5.51 -2.71 -16.14
CA ILE A 90 -4.06 -2.99 -16.27
C ILE A 90 -3.71 -4.42 -15.78
N CYS A 91 -4.72 -5.30 -15.69
CA CYS A 91 -4.56 -6.68 -15.22
C CYS A 91 -3.65 -7.55 -16.09
N LYS A 92 -3.39 -7.15 -17.35
CA LYS A 92 -2.57 -7.90 -18.30
C LYS A 92 -1.07 -7.65 -18.19
N TRP A 93 -0.65 -6.69 -17.37
CA TRP A 93 0.78 -6.44 -17.17
C TRP A 93 1.45 -7.61 -16.46
N ASP A 94 2.63 -7.98 -16.95
CA ASP A 94 3.51 -8.91 -16.27
C ASP A 94 4.22 -8.17 -15.13
N THR A 95 3.89 -8.53 -13.89
CA THR A 95 4.51 -7.99 -12.67
C THR A 95 5.54 -8.94 -12.05
N SER A 96 5.87 -10.05 -12.70
CA SER A 96 6.67 -11.13 -12.13
C SER A 96 8.08 -10.71 -11.71
N LYS A 97 8.64 -9.63 -12.25
CA LYS A 97 9.95 -9.08 -11.85
C LYS A 97 9.87 -7.83 -10.99
N VAL A 98 8.67 -7.32 -10.74
CA VAL A 98 8.50 -6.12 -9.94
C VAL A 98 8.91 -6.43 -8.50
N LYS A 99 9.68 -5.53 -7.92
CA LYS A 99 10.13 -5.57 -6.52
C LYS A 99 9.52 -4.44 -5.69
N ASN A 100 9.24 -3.30 -6.33
CA ASN A 100 8.73 -2.12 -5.66
C ASN A 100 7.42 -1.63 -6.28
N MET A 101 6.35 -1.67 -5.47
CA MET A 101 5.01 -1.15 -5.78
C MET A 101 4.61 0.00 -4.84
N SER A 102 5.55 0.53 -4.05
CA SER A 102 5.25 1.56 -3.06
C SER A 102 4.56 2.77 -3.70
N ALA A 103 3.49 3.25 -3.08
CA ALA A 103 2.74 4.42 -3.52
C ALA A 103 2.17 4.36 -4.95
N MET A 104 2.10 3.18 -5.60
CA MET A 104 1.67 3.04 -7.00
C MET A 104 0.33 3.76 -7.27
N PHE A 105 -0.65 3.62 -6.37
CA PHE A 105 -1.97 4.26 -6.45
C PHE A 105 -2.21 5.29 -5.33
N PHE A 106 -1.14 5.90 -4.82
CA PHE A 106 -1.25 6.97 -3.81
C PHE A 106 -2.18 8.07 -4.32
N GLN A 107 -3.25 8.38 -3.59
CA GLN A 107 -4.30 9.34 -3.95
C GLN A 107 -4.99 9.10 -5.30
N ALA A 108 -4.90 7.91 -5.90
CA ALA A 108 -5.70 7.53 -7.07
C ALA A 108 -7.13 7.17 -6.63
N SER A 109 -7.89 8.18 -6.19
CA SER A 109 -9.15 8.01 -5.47
C SER A 109 -10.21 7.18 -6.20
N ASN A 110 -10.23 7.23 -7.53
CA ASN A 110 -11.19 6.50 -8.36
C ASN A 110 -10.74 5.09 -8.75
N PHE A 111 -9.47 4.75 -8.54
CA PHE A 111 -8.92 3.48 -8.98
C PHE A 111 -9.60 2.31 -8.26
N ASN A 112 -10.22 1.41 -9.03
CA ASN A 112 -10.89 0.22 -8.54
C ASN A 112 -10.88 -0.91 -9.60
N GLN A 113 -9.80 -1.02 -10.37
CA GLN A 113 -9.68 -2.06 -11.41
C GLN A 113 -9.08 -3.35 -10.87
N ASP A 114 -9.54 -4.47 -11.40
CA ASP A 114 -9.05 -5.79 -11.02
C ASP A 114 -7.55 -5.94 -11.32
N ILE A 115 -6.80 -6.37 -10.30
CA ILE A 115 -5.36 -6.63 -10.30
C ILE A 115 -5.05 -7.95 -9.58
N SER A 116 -6.05 -8.81 -9.41
CA SER A 116 -5.94 -10.13 -8.76
C SER A 116 -4.96 -11.06 -9.48
N MET A 117 -4.78 -10.88 -10.79
CA MET A 117 -3.90 -11.72 -11.62
C MET A 117 -2.42 -11.31 -11.61
N TRP A 118 -2.07 -10.25 -10.89
CA TRP A 118 -0.67 -9.84 -10.77
C TRP A 118 0.14 -10.87 -9.99
N ASN A 119 1.34 -11.18 -10.49
CA ASN A 119 2.32 -11.95 -9.76
C ASN A 119 3.06 -11.03 -8.77
N THR A 120 2.84 -11.23 -7.48
CA THR A 120 3.45 -10.42 -6.40
C THR A 120 4.59 -11.13 -5.66
N SER A 121 4.98 -12.33 -6.10
CA SER A 121 5.97 -13.16 -5.39
C SER A 121 7.34 -12.49 -5.21
N ASN A 122 7.71 -11.51 -6.04
CA ASN A 122 8.98 -10.79 -5.92
C ASN A 122 8.87 -9.41 -5.25
N ILE A 123 7.67 -9.03 -4.76
CA ILE A 123 7.44 -7.71 -4.19
C ILE A 123 8.02 -7.63 -2.77
N GLU A 124 8.88 -6.64 -2.55
CA GLU A 124 9.57 -6.39 -1.29
C GLU A 124 8.91 -5.21 -0.52
N ASN A 125 8.28 -4.27 -1.24
CA ASN A 125 7.72 -3.03 -0.68
C ASN A 125 6.34 -2.68 -1.26
N MET A 126 5.32 -2.66 -0.38
CA MET A 126 3.93 -2.28 -0.67
C MET A 126 3.49 -1.01 0.09
N SER A 127 4.42 -0.30 0.73
CA SER A 127 4.10 0.89 1.52
C SER A 127 3.33 1.92 0.69
N HIS A 128 2.29 2.51 1.29
CA HIS A 128 1.43 3.52 0.67
C HIS A 128 0.70 3.10 -0.63
N MET A 129 0.71 1.84 -1.04
CA MET A 129 0.24 1.42 -2.37
C MET A 129 -1.17 1.92 -2.70
N PHE A 130 -2.10 1.89 -1.74
CA PHE A 130 -3.50 2.35 -1.85
C PHE A 130 -3.83 3.51 -0.89
N TYR A 131 -2.82 4.29 -0.50
CA TYR A 131 -3.00 5.47 0.36
C TYR A 131 -4.01 6.45 -0.27
N TYR A 132 -5.14 6.75 0.39
CA TYR A 132 -6.25 7.54 -0.15
C TYR A 132 -6.88 7.02 -1.46
N ALA A 133 -6.68 5.74 -1.82
CA ALA A 133 -7.43 5.11 -2.92
C ALA A 133 -8.86 4.76 -2.47
N LYS A 134 -9.67 5.80 -2.25
CA LYS A 134 -10.96 5.72 -1.54
C LYS A 134 -11.92 4.66 -2.08
N ASN A 135 -11.95 4.46 -3.39
CA ASN A 135 -12.87 3.53 -4.05
C ASN A 135 -12.33 2.10 -4.19
N PHE A 136 -11.05 1.86 -3.92
CA PHE A 136 -10.41 0.57 -4.16
C PHE A 136 -11.00 -0.51 -3.24
N ASN A 137 -11.50 -1.61 -3.84
CA ASN A 137 -12.08 -2.74 -3.13
C ASN A 137 -11.99 -4.05 -3.93
N GLN A 138 -10.85 -4.29 -4.60
CA GLN A 138 -10.66 -5.46 -5.49
C GLN A 138 -10.02 -6.65 -4.76
N PRO A 139 -10.33 -7.90 -5.17
CA PRO A 139 -9.90 -9.10 -4.46
C PRO A 139 -8.39 -9.36 -4.65
N ILE A 140 -7.60 -8.99 -3.65
CA ILE A 140 -6.14 -9.15 -3.61
C ILE A 140 -5.68 -10.19 -2.58
N GLY A 141 -6.62 -11.00 -2.06
CA GLY A 141 -6.33 -12.02 -1.05
C GLY A 141 -5.47 -13.18 -1.57
N ASN A 142 -5.32 -13.32 -2.88
CA ASN A 142 -4.49 -14.34 -3.53
C ASN A 142 -3.05 -13.88 -3.80
N TRP A 143 -2.69 -12.65 -3.46
CA TRP A 143 -1.33 -12.15 -3.61
C TRP A 143 -0.37 -12.90 -2.68
N ASP A 144 0.78 -13.25 -3.24
CA ASP A 144 1.93 -13.72 -2.48
C ASP A 144 2.63 -12.51 -1.86
N THR A 145 2.63 -12.45 -0.53
CA THR A 145 3.26 -11.38 0.26
C THR A 145 4.50 -11.86 1.02
N SER A 146 4.98 -13.08 0.76
CA SER A 146 6.05 -13.72 1.53
C SER A 146 7.36 -12.94 1.53
N ASN A 147 7.65 -12.16 0.48
CA ASN A 147 8.84 -11.31 0.39
C ASN A 147 8.62 -9.86 0.87
N VAL A 148 7.40 -9.48 1.23
CA VAL A 148 7.07 -8.10 1.62
C VAL A 148 7.62 -7.79 3.00
N THR A 149 8.39 -6.72 3.10
CA THR A 149 8.98 -6.26 4.38
C THR A 149 8.30 -5.01 4.93
N ASN A 150 7.60 -4.26 4.09
CA ASN A 150 6.98 -2.98 4.46
C ASN A 150 5.56 -2.84 3.88
N MET A 151 4.57 -2.73 4.77
CA MET A 151 3.16 -2.50 4.47
C MET A 151 2.65 -1.17 5.07
N SER A 152 3.54 -0.29 5.50
CA SER A 152 3.16 0.98 6.14
C SER A 152 2.19 1.78 5.29
N ARG A 153 1.10 2.24 5.90
CA ARG A 153 0.09 3.10 5.29
C ARG A 153 -0.52 2.55 3.98
N MET A 154 -0.47 1.24 3.74
CA MET A 154 -0.92 0.63 2.48
C MET A 154 -2.38 0.95 2.17
N PHE A 155 -3.28 0.90 3.16
CA PHE A 155 -4.72 1.17 3.06
C PHE A 155 -5.17 2.39 3.86
N TYR A 156 -4.25 3.31 4.18
CA TYR A 156 -4.59 4.55 4.87
C TYR A 156 -5.66 5.30 4.07
N GLU A 157 -6.82 5.60 4.67
CA GLU A 157 -7.96 6.27 4.03
C GLU A 157 -8.52 5.54 2.78
N ALA A 158 -8.26 4.25 2.62
CA ALA A 158 -8.91 3.40 1.62
C ALA A 158 -10.34 3.04 2.11
N LYS A 159 -11.23 4.04 2.08
CA LYS A 159 -12.52 4.01 2.78
C LYS A 159 -13.40 2.80 2.47
N ASN A 160 -13.39 2.31 1.23
CA ASN A 160 -14.23 1.21 0.78
C ASN A 160 -13.55 -0.17 0.84
N PHE A 161 -12.26 -0.25 1.21
CA PHE A 161 -11.54 -1.51 1.18
C PHE A 161 -12.01 -2.45 2.30
N ASN A 162 -12.55 -3.61 1.92
CA ASN A 162 -13.01 -4.64 2.85
C ASN A 162 -12.87 -6.05 2.26
N GLN A 163 -11.78 -6.33 1.55
CA GLN A 163 -11.53 -7.63 0.91
C GLN A 163 -10.74 -8.58 1.82
N PRO A 164 -11.01 -9.89 1.76
CA PRO A 164 -10.31 -10.87 2.58
C PRO A 164 -8.82 -10.92 2.20
N ILE A 165 -7.97 -10.77 3.22
CA ILE A 165 -6.50 -10.79 3.12
C ILE A 165 -5.88 -11.67 4.21
N ASN A 166 -6.68 -12.60 4.76
CA ASN A 166 -6.26 -13.52 5.80
C ASN A 166 -5.16 -14.48 5.32
N ASN A 167 -5.03 -14.72 4.01
CA ASN A 167 -4.04 -15.65 3.45
C ASN A 167 -2.66 -15.02 3.22
N TRP A 168 -2.50 -13.72 3.49
CA TRP A 168 -1.20 -13.06 3.33
C TRP A 168 -0.17 -13.62 4.32
N ASP A 169 1.01 -13.93 3.81
CA ASP A 169 2.19 -14.23 4.61
C ASP A 169 2.82 -12.90 5.07
N THR A 170 2.76 -12.64 6.37
CA THR A 170 3.30 -11.42 6.98
C THR A 170 4.59 -11.66 7.77
N LEU A 171 5.17 -12.86 7.70
CA LEU A 171 6.35 -13.23 8.50
C LEU A 171 7.51 -12.24 8.32
N ASN A 172 7.75 -11.77 7.11
CA ASN A 172 8.87 -10.86 6.81
C ASN A 172 8.54 -9.37 7.02
N VAL A 173 7.29 -9.04 7.36
CA VAL A 173 6.85 -7.65 7.52
C VAL A 173 7.40 -7.10 8.84
N THR A 174 8.08 -5.95 8.74
CA THR A 174 8.67 -5.26 9.89
C THR A 174 7.93 -3.97 10.25
N ASN A 175 7.21 -3.38 9.30
CA ASN A 175 6.46 -2.13 9.49
C ASN A 175 5.02 -2.22 8.96
N MET A 176 4.05 -1.97 9.85
CA MET A 176 2.61 -1.91 9.57
C MET A 176 1.99 -0.58 10.05
N ASP A 177 2.81 0.46 10.26
CA ASP A 177 2.29 1.72 10.80
C ASP A 177 1.22 2.34 9.90
N PHE A 178 0.11 2.73 10.52
CA PHE A 178 -1.06 3.33 9.90
C PHE A 178 -1.67 2.55 8.73
N MET A 179 -1.42 1.23 8.63
CA MET A 179 -1.83 0.40 7.49
C MET A 179 -3.32 0.50 7.17
N PHE A 180 -4.20 0.48 8.18
CA PHE A 180 -5.67 0.57 8.05
C PHE A 180 -6.25 1.83 8.70
N SER A 181 -5.43 2.85 8.93
CA SER A 181 -5.91 4.10 9.52
C SER A 181 -6.99 4.74 8.63
N ASN A 182 -8.14 5.06 9.20
CA ASN A 182 -9.34 5.57 8.54
C ASN A 182 -9.87 4.68 7.39
N ALA A 183 -9.54 3.39 7.38
CA ALA A 183 -10.18 2.39 6.51
C ALA A 183 -11.54 1.99 7.11
N TYR A 184 -12.52 2.90 7.04
CA TYR A 184 -13.76 2.83 7.82
C TYR A 184 -14.56 1.54 7.67
N THR A 185 -14.50 0.88 6.50
CA THR A 185 -15.28 -0.33 6.22
C THR A 185 -14.53 -1.63 6.50
N PHE A 186 -13.21 -1.58 6.73
CA PHE A 186 -12.39 -2.77 6.88
C PHE A 186 -12.71 -3.54 8.16
N ASN A 187 -13.13 -4.80 8.01
CA ASN A 187 -13.44 -5.69 9.13
C ASN A 187 -13.20 -7.17 8.78
N GLN A 188 -12.09 -7.47 8.10
CA GLN A 188 -11.76 -8.82 7.63
C GLN A 188 -10.85 -9.57 8.60
N PRO A 189 -11.00 -10.90 8.74
CA PRO A 189 -10.23 -11.67 9.71
C PRO A 189 -8.74 -11.63 9.35
N ILE A 190 -7.92 -11.09 10.26
CA ILE A 190 -6.45 -11.02 10.12
C ILE A 190 -5.73 -11.58 11.35
N GLY A 191 -6.47 -12.27 12.23
CA GLY A 191 -5.94 -12.84 13.47
C GLY A 191 -4.93 -13.97 13.26
N ASN A 192 -4.82 -14.50 12.04
CA ASN A 192 -3.87 -15.56 11.67
C ASN A 192 -2.55 -15.02 11.09
N TRP A 193 -2.40 -13.71 10.93
CA TRP A 193 -1.15 -13.10 10.49
C TRP A 193 -0.02 -13.38 11.48
N ASN A 194 1.18 -13.61 10.95
CA ASN A 194 2.40 -13.69 11.74
C ASN A 194 3.00 -12.29 11.90
N THR A 195 2.93 -11.75 13.11
CA THR A 195 3.44 -10.40 13.43
C THR A 195 4.77 -10.42 14.18
N SER A 196 5.44 -11.57 14.33
CA SER A 196 6.60 -11.72 15.21
C SER A 196 7.78 -10.82 14.82
N ASN A 197 7.89 -10.41 13.55
CA ASN A 197 8.95 -9.50 13.08
C ASN A 197 8.52 -8.03 13.02
N VAL A 198 7.25 -7.71 13.31
CA VAL A 198 6.74 -6.34 13.26
C VAL A 198 7.30 -5.54 14.43
N THR A 199 7.88 -4.39 14.13
CA THR A 199 8.48 -3.48 15.13
C THR A 199 7.66 -2.21 15.33
N ASN A 200 6.83 -1.82 14.34
CA ASN A 200 6.03 -0.61 14.36
C ASN A 200 4.57 -0.89 13.92
N MET A 201 3.64 -0.59 14.81
CA MET A 201 2.17 -0.67 14.61
C MET A 201 1.49 0.66 14.96
N CYS A 202 2.23 1.78 14.99
CA CYS A 202 1.70 3.10 15.28
C CYS A 202 0.47 3.39 14.40
N GLY A 203 -0.66 3.74 15.01
CA GLY A 203 -1.89 4.11 14.32
C GLY A 203 -2.49 3.06 13.39
N MET A 204 -2.11 1.78 13.49
CA MET A 204 -2.50 0.75 12.52
C MET A 204 -4.01 0.71 12.22
N PHE A 205 -4.85 0.90 13.25
CA PHE A 205 -6.32 0.95 13.16
C PHE A 205 -6.89 2.30 13.64
N PHE A 206 -6.10 3.38 13.58
CA PHE A 206 -6.57 4.72 13.93
C PHE A 206 -7.83 5.06 13.13
N GLY A 207 -8.95 5.37 13.78
CA GLY A 207 -10.21 5.71 13.11
C GLY A 207 -10.83 4.59 12.26
N ALA A 208 -10.37 3.34 12.37
CA ALA A 208 -10.96 2.19 11.67
C ALA A 208 -12.25 1.75 12.38
N THR A 209 -13.30 2.56 12.24
CA THR A 209 -14.53 2.47 13.05
C THR A 209 -15.23 1.11 13.00
N SER A 210 -15.18 0.39 11.86
CA SER A 210 -15.80 -0.94 11.73
C SER A 210 -14.96 -2.11 12.24
N PHE A 211 -13.66 -1.93 12.47
CA PHE A 211 -12.76 -3.04 12.76
C PHE A 211 -13.00 -3.63 14.15
N ASN A 212 -13.31 -4.92 14.22
CA ASN A 212 -13.50 -5.64 15.48
C ASN A 212 -13.10 -7.13 15.38
N GLN A 213 -12.05 -7.44 14.61
CA GLN A 213 -11.60 -8.82 14.43
C GLN A 213 -10.63 -9.24 15.52
N ASP A 214 -10.72 -10.51 15.93
CA ASP A 214 -9.83 -11.09 16.93
C ASP A 214 -8.38 -11.11 16.42
N ILE A 215 -7.51 -10.41 17.14
CA ILE A 215 -6.06 -10.32 16.93
C ILE A 215 -5.29 -10.70 18.20
N SER A 216 -5.95 -11.37 19.15
CA SER A 216 -5.37 -11.80 20.43
C SER A 216 -4.16 -12.73 20.26
N LYS A 217 -4.08 -13.43 19.12
CA LYS A 217 -3.00 -14.38 18.76
C LYS A 217 -1.76 -13.74 18.14
N TRP A 218 -1.79 -12.44 17.86
CA TRP A 218 -0.62 -11.75 17.31
C TRP A 218 0.54 -11.78 18.29
N ASP A 219 1.72 -12.14 17.79
CA ASP A 219 2.97 -11.97 18.51
C ASP A 219 3.43 -10.51 18.36
N VAL A 220 3.30 -9.75 19.44
CA VAL A 220 3.70 -8.34 19.49
C VAL A 220 4.98 -8.12 20.30
N SER A 221 5.73 -9.18 20.63
CA SER A 221 6.89 -9.07 21.52
C SER A 221 8.00 -8.17 20.97
N ASN A 222 8.11 -8.04 19.65
CA ASN A 222 9.10 -7.17 18.99
C ASN A 222 8.59 -5.76 18.70
N VAL A 223 7.32 -5.46 18.98
CA VAL A 223 6.74 -4.15 18.72
C VAL A 223 7.27 -3.14 19.73
N THR A 224 7.81 -2.04 19.21
CA THR A 224 8.34 -0.92 20.01
C THR A 224 7.39 0.28 20.03
N ASN A 225 6.58 0.44 18.98
CA ASN A 225 5.63 1.54 18.84
C ASN A 225 4.20 1.06 18.50
N MET A 226 3.24 1.42 19.35
CA MET A 226 1.80 1.18 19.20
C MET A 226 0.98 2.47 19.37
N GLU A 227 1.62 3.64 19.34
CA GLU A 227 0.94 4.90 19.63
C GLU A 227 -0.33 5.06 18.76
N TYR A 228 -1.45 5.44 19.38
CA TYR A 228 -2.74 5.62 18.70
C TYR A 228 -3.29 4.41 17.91
N MET A 229 -2.78 3.20 18.11
CA MET A 229 -3.14 2.02 17.31
C MET A 229 -4.65 1.80 17.17
N PHE A 230 -5.44 2.04 18.23
CA PHE A 230 -6.90 1.89 18.26
C PHE A 230 -7.64 3.21 18.58
N TYR A 231 -6.97 4.35 18.46
CA TYR A 231 -7.62 5.64 18.68
C TYR A 231 -8.73 5.83 17.65
N GLY A 232 -9.98 5.98 18.09
CA GLY A 232 -11.14 6.11 17.20
C GLY A 232 -11.60 4.81 16.51
N ALA A 233 -11.05 3.64 16.89
CA ALA A 233 -11.55 2.35 16.43
C ALA A 233 -12.81 1.96 17.21
N GLU A 234 -13.93 2.65 16.94
CA GLU A 234 -15.14 2.66 17.79
C GLU A 234 -15.73 1.28 18.10
N ASN A 235 -15.71 0.33 17.17
CA ASN A 235 -16.26 -1.02 17.39
C ASN A 235 -15.28 -2.01 18.00
N PHE A 236 -13.99 -1.67 18.14
CA PHE A 236 -12.97 -2.61 18.60
C PHE A 236 -13.15 -2.96 20.08
N ASN A 237 -13.29 -4.25 20.40
CA ASN A 237 -13.49 -4.73 21.77
C ASN A 237 -12.92 -6.12 22.04
N GLN A 238 -11.77 -6.45 21.45
CA GLN A 238 -11.13 -7.76 21.58
C GLN A 238 -10.22 -7.85 22.80
N ASP A 239 -10.05 -9.05 23.35
CA ASP A 239 -9.20 -9.32 24.51
C ASP A 239 -7.71 -9.43 24.12
N LEU A 240 -6.96 -8.39 24.44
CA LEU A 240 -5.52 -8.29 24.19
C LEU A 240 -4.71 -8.31 25.51
N SER A 241 -5.32 -8.71 26.62
CA SER A 241 -4.70 -8.70 27.94
C SER A 241 -3.48 -9.63 28.08
N ASN A 242 -3.33 -10.57 27.14
CA ASN A 242 -2.23 -11.53 27.05
C ASN A 242 -1.08 -11.09 26.13
N TRP A 243 -1.19 -9.95 25.45
CA TRP A 243 -0.11 -9.44 24.60
C TRP A 243 1.16 -9.14 25.41
N ASN A 244 2.31 -9.61 24.92
CA ASN A 244 3.61 -9.26 25.47
C ASN A 244 4.05 -7.88 24.96
N THR A 245 3.77 -6.82 25.71
CA THR A 245 4.11 -5.43 25.33
C THR A 245 5.39 -4.91 25.99
N SER A 246 6.26 -5.79 26.46
CA SER A 246 7.46 -5.42 27.24
C SER A 246 8.43 -4.48 26.50
N ASN A 247 8.46 -4.57 25.16
CA ASN A 247 9.30 -3.73 24.31
C ASN A 247 8.68 -2.38 23.93
N VAL A 248 7.38 -2.18 24.15
CA VAL A 248 6.68 -0.93 23.81
C VAL A 248 7.21 0.23 24.66
N TRP A 249 7.51 1.36 24.03
CA TRP A 249 8.05 2.54 24.72
C TRP A 249 6.97 3.33 25.46
N LYS A 250 7.37 4.11 26.48
CA LYS A 250 6.48 4.86 27.39
C LYS A 250 5.50 5.79 26.64
N TRP A 251 5.96 6.50 25.61
CA TRP A 251 5.09 7.41 24.83
C TRP A 251 4.02 6.67 24.01
N SER A 252 4.29 5.43 23.62
CA SER A 252 3.41 4.61 22.78
C SER A 252 2.27 3.93 23.52
N GLN A 253 2.14 4.10 24.85
CA GLN A 253 1.07 3.48 25.65
C GLN A 253 -0.32 4.08 25.40
N ARG A 254 -0.40 5.19 24.63
CA ARG A 254 -1.62 5.91 24.28
C ARG A 254 -2.41 5.21 23.16
N ILE A 255 -2.64 3.91 23.29
CA ILE A 255 -3.19 3.08 22.21
C ILE A 255 -4.70 3.20 22.04
N ASN A 256 -5.42 3.60 23.10
CA ASN A 256 -6.88 3.64 23.17
C ASN A 256 -7.42 4.87 23.93
N VAL A 257 -6.93 6.07 23.60
CA VAL A 257 -7.33 7.27 24.35
C VAL A 257 -8.80 7.67 24.09
N SER A 258 -9.46 7.11 23.08
CA SER A 258 -10.80 7.54 22.63
C SER A 258 -11.83 6.44 22.39
N ASN A 259 -11.49 5.15 22.32
CA ASN A 259 -12.50 4.10 22.15
C ASN A 259 -13.08 3.70 23.52
N THR A 260 -14.32 4.17 23.74
CA THR A 260 -15.12 3.99 24.97
C THR A 260 -15.77 2.62 25.08
N ASN A 261 -15.87 1.86 23.98
CA ASN A 261 -16.50 0.54 23.93
C ASN A 261 -15.54 -0.60 24.33
N TRP A 262 -14.22 -0.36 24.27
CA TRP A 262 -13.22 -1.37 24.59
C TRP A 262 -13.10 -1.57 26.12
N LYS A 263 -13.51 -2.75 26.60
CA LYS A 263 -13.48 -3.07 28.03
C LYS A 263 -12.06 -2.99 28.58
N LYS A 264 -11.88 -2.28 29.70
CA LYS A 264 -10.55 -2.09 30.34
C LYS A 264 -9.80 -3.37 30.65
N GLN A 265 -10.51 -4.45 31.00
CA GLN A 265 -9.90 -5.75 31.30
C GLN A 265 -9.28 -6.43 30.08
N TYR A 266 -9.68 -6.03 28.87
CA TYR A 266 -9.18 -6.53 27.60
C TYR A 266 -7.97 -5.75 27.08
N TRP A 267 -7.56 -4.69 27.78
CA TRP A 267 -6.45 -3.85 27.33
C TRP A 267 -5.11 -4.56 27.52
N PRO A 268 -4.15 -4.37 26.59
CA PRO A 268 -2.77 -4.78 26.79
C PRO A 268 -2.17 -4.18 28.06
N LYS A 269 -1.33 -4.95 28.74
CA LYS A 269 -0.67 -4.54 29.98
C LYS A 269 0.72 -4.01 29.69
N PHE A 270 0.92 -2.70 29.79
CA PHE A 270 2.22 -2.07 29.58
C PHE A 270 3.06 -2.06 30.87
N SER A 271 4.25 -2.66 30.82
CA SER A 271 5.13 -2.83 32.00
C SER A 271 6.00 -1.60 32.32
N LYS A 272 6.15 -0.66 31.40
CA LYS A 272 6.97 0.55 31.61
C LYS A 272 6.14 1.68 32.22
N THR A 273 5.78 1.55 33.49
CA THR A 273 5.28 2.69 34.27
C THR A 273 6.43 3.65 34.58
N THR A 274 6.13 4.93 34.49
CA THR A 274 6.99 6.09 34.66
C THR A 274 7.83 6.08 35.96
N SER A 275 9.11 6.44 35.87
CA SER A 275 9.62 7.52 36.73
C SER A 275 9.14 8.87 36.20
#